data_AF-A0A182SS69-F1
#
_entry.id   AF-A0A182SS69-F1
#
_cell.length_a   1.000
_cell.length_b   1.000
_cell.length_c   1.000
_cell.angle_alpha   90.00
_cell.angle_beta   90.00
_cell.angle_gamma   90.00
#
_symmetry.space_group_name_H-M   'P 1'
#
loop_
_entity.id
_entity.type
_entity.pdbx_description
1 polymer ?
#
loop_
_entity_poly.entity_id
_entity_poly.type
_entity_poly.pdbx_seq_one_letter_code
_entity_poly.pdbx_strand_id
1 'polypeptide(L)'
;LPSTECGFRSVIGTLVFTGAGGLGCELLKDLALMGFRDIHVIDMDTIELSNLNRQFLFRRTDIGKSKAQCAAAFINGRIPGCVVTPHFCKIQDFDSSFYRQFHIIVCGLDSIVARRWINGMLISMLEYEEDGSVDETSVIPLIDGGTEGFKGNARVILPGMTACIDCTLDLFPPQVNYPLCTIANTPRLPEHCIEYVKIIQWPKETPFGVDIALDGDDPQHVTWVYEKAQERANSFNITGLSYRLVQGVLKNIIPAVASTNAVIAAACATEVFKIASSCCEPLNNYMVFNDVDGIYTYTYEAEKRSDCLACSQIPRPVEIADPNGMTLQDLIQHLCDNPEFQMKSPGLTAVLEGKNKTLYMGTVKSIEEATKGNLTLSLNELGLKDGQEIMVADITTPNTILIKLKFQPNEIEMA
;
A
#
# COMPACT_ATOMS: atom_id res chain seq x y z
N LEU A 1 31.07 23.57 35.83
CA LEU A 1 30.49 23.85 34.50
C LEU A 1 29.03 23.39 34.55
N PRO A 2 28.06 24.29 34.36
CA PRO A 2 26.66 23.91 34.38
C PRO A 2 26.40 22.90 33.25
N SER A 3 25.71 21.82 33.59
CA SER A 3 25.29 20.77 32.68
C SER A 3 24.49 21.37 31.53
N THR A 4 25.03 21.31 30.32
CA THR A 4 24.30 21.56 29.08
C THR A 4 23.30 20.42 28.87
N GLU A 5 22.18 20.46 29.58
CA GLU A 5 20.96 19.72 29.22
C GLU A 5 20.36 20.36 27.96
N CYS A 6 21.03 20.19 26.82
CA CYS A 6 20.31 19.90 25.58
C CYS A 6 20.18 18.37 25.49
N GLY A 7 19.74 17.77 26.60
CA GLY A 7 19.53 16.35 26.71
C GLY A 7 18.18 16.07 26.11
N PHE A 8 18.17 15.66 24.85
CA PHE A 8 17.03 15.00 24.20
C PHE A 8 16.58 13.86 25.12
N ARG A 9 15.64 14.12 26.05
CA ARG A 9 15.13 13.09 26.94
C ARG A 9 14.28 12.17 26.07
N SER A 10 14.74 10.94 25.95
CA SER A 10 14.23 9.84 25.14
C SER A 10 12.83 9.39 25.56
N VAL A 11 11.82 10.22 25.33
CA VAL A 11 10.40 9.90 25.61
C VAL A 11 9.56 9.89 24.33
N ILE A 12 10.15 10.21 23.18
CA ILE A 12 9.47 10.12 21.89
C ILE A 12 9.45 8.65 21.47
N GLY A 13 8.34 7.97 21.76
CA GLY A 13 8.01 6.69 21.14
C GLY A 13 7.87 6.88 19.62
N THR A 14 8.72 6.21 18.86
CA THR A 14 8.72 6.26 17.39
C THR A 14 8.39 4.89 16.84
N LEU A 15 7.37 4.80 15.98
CA LEU A 15 7.08 3.57 15.25
C LEU A 15 7.73 3.64 13.87
N VAL A 16 8.51 2.61 13.56
CA VAL A 16 9.08 2.40 12.25
C VAL A 16 8.29 1.26 11.60
N PHE A 17 7.31 1.61 10.76
CA PHE A 17 6.72 0.66 9.82
C PHE A 17 7.68 0.44 8.69
N THR A 18 8.50 -0.55 8.87
CA THR A 18 9.22 -1.06 7.75
C THR A 18 9.00 -2.53 7.84
N GLY A 19 8.41 -3.09 6.78
CA GLY A 19 9.00 -4.33 6.30
C GLY A 19 10.51 -4.10 6.41
N ALA A 20 11.17 -4.75 7.37
CA ALA A 20 12.55 -4.58 7.78
C ALA A 20 13.51 -5.00 6.66
N GLY A 21 13.06 -4.96 5.40
CA GLY A 21 13.83 -5.01 4.20
C GLY A 21 14.18 -3.62 3.65
N GLY A 22 15.25 -3.60 2.86
CA GLY A 22 15.89 -2.42 2.25
C GLY A 22 15.89 -1.20 3.17
N LEU A 23 14.92 -0.32 2.91
CA LEU A 23 14.68 0.92 3.64
C LEU A 23 14.56 0.73 5.15
N GLY A 24 13.92 -0.35 5.60
CA GLY A 24 13.73 -0.61 7.03
C GLY A 24 15.00 -0.85 7.82
N CYS A 25 15.95 -1.59 7.23
CA CYS A 25 17.26 -1.79 7.81
C CYS A 25 18.01 -0.45 8.00
N GLU A 26 17.95 0.41 6.99
CA GLU A 26 18.59 1.73 7.00
C GLU A 26 17.93 2.67 8.02
N LEU A 27 16.59 2.75 8.01
CA LEU A 27 15.82 3.58 8.95
C LEU A 27 16.08 3.21 10.41
N LEU A 28 16.07 1.92 10.74
CA LEU A 28 16.38 1.46 12.11
C LEU A 28 17.79 1.88 12.55
N LYS A 29 18.78 1.75 11.67
CA LYS A 29 20.14 2.23 11.93
C LYS A 29 20.15 3.75 12.16
N ASP A 30 19.57 4.51 11.24
CA ASP A 30 19.64 5.97 11.26
C ASP A 30 18.97 6.55 12.50
N LEU A 31 17.75 6.11 12.81
CA LEU A 31 17.00 6.57 13.98
C LEU A 31 17.72 6.19 15.29
N ALA A 32 18.21 4.95 15.40
CA ALA A 32 18.94 4.53 16.60
C ALA A 32 20.24 5.32 16.81
N LEU A 33 20.95 5.68 15.72
CA LEU A 33 22.16 6.53 15.80
C LEU A 33 21.84 8.01 16.03
N MET A 34 20.66 8.48 15.63
CA MET A 34 20.15 9.84 15.90
C MET A 34 19.63 10.02 17.33
N GLY A 35 19.63 8.95 18.15
CA GLY A 35 19.30 9.01 19.57
C GLY A 35 17.90 8.54 19.92
N PHE A 36 17.11 8.08 18.94
CA PHE A 36 15.82 7.43 19.21
C PHE A 36 16.07 6.08 19.91
N ARG A 37 15.46 5.90 21.07
CA ARG A 37 15.68 4.72 21.93
C ARG A 37 14.48 3.80 22.02
N ASP A 38 13.27 4.33 21.92
CA ASP A 38 12.05 3.55 21.94
C ASP A 38 11.50 3.43 20.52
N ILE A 39 11.83 2.31 19.87
CA ILE A 39 11.52 2.08 18.45
C ILE A 39 10.73 0.78 18.33
N HIS A 40 9.60 0.83 17.63
CA HIS A 40 8.87 -0.38 17.28
C HIS A 40 9.06 -0.70 15.79
N VAL A 41 9.15 -1.99 15.44
CA VAL A 41 9.26 -2.45 14.04
C VAL A 41 8.22 -3.51 13.75
N ILE A 42 7.46 -3.35 12.65
CA ILE A 42 6.45 -4.31 12.18
C ILE A 42 6.85 -4.85 10.81
N ASP A 43 6.99 -6.17 10.71
CA ASP A 43 7.22 -6.88 9.44
C ASP A 43 6.57 -8.26 9.49
N MET A 44 5.86 -8.65 8.43
CA MET A 44 5.22 -9.96 8.30
C MET A 44 6.10 -11.01 7.58
N ASP A 45 7.22 -10.61 7.02
CA ASP A 45 8.05 -11.44 6.17
C ASP A 45 9.15 -12.19 6.94
N THR A 46 9.64 -13.24 6.29
CA THR A 46 10.85 -13.98 6.69
C THR A 46 12.03 -13.63 5.80
N ILE A 47 13.25 -13.87 6.29
CA ILE A 47 14.48 -13.52 5.59
C ILE A 47 14.77 -14.52 4.49
N GLU A 48 15.02 -14.01 3.29
CA GLU A 48 15.45 -14.80 2.13
C GLU A 48 16.90 -14.50 1.73
N LEU A 49 17.51 -15.40 0.95
CA LEU A 49 18.83 -15.16 0.36
C LEU A 49 18.87 -13.89 -0.51
N SER A 50 17.77 -13.64 -1.24
CA SER A 50 17.57 -12.49 -2.14
C SER A 50 17.67 -11.13 -1.42
N ASN A 51 17.51 -11.13 -0.10
CA ASN A 51 17.49 -9.95 0.75
C ASN A 51 18.91 -9.46 1.10
N LEU A 52 19.87 -10.37 1.18
CA LEU A 52 21.20 -10.11 1.77
C LEU A 52 22.08 -9.14 0.95
N ASN A 53 21.71 -8.84 -0.30
CA ASN A 53 22.44 -7.85 -1.12
C ASN A 53 22.23 -6.41 -0.66
N ARG A 54 21.17 -6.14 0.13
CA ARG A 54 20.78 -4.77 0.56
C ARG A 54 20.30 -4.69 2.01
N GLN A 55 19.93 -5.80 2.63
CA GLN A 55 19.37 -5.85 3.99
C GLN A 55 20.47 -6.21 4.99
N PHE A 56 21.34 -5.24 5.28
CA PHE A 56 22.59 -5.45 6.01
C PHE A 56 22.42 -5.82 7.49
N LEU A 57 21.21 -5.78 8.06
CA LEU A 57 20.95 -6.29 9.41
C LEU A 57 20.92 -7.83 9.45
N PHE A 58 20.77 -8.50 8.31
CA PHE A 58 20.59 -9.95 8.22
C PHE A 58 21.87 -10.67 7.78
N ARG A 59 22.01 -11.92 8.19
CA ARG A 59 23.12 -12.81 7.78
C ARG A 59 22.56 -14.09 7.14
N ARG A 60 23.44 -14.86 6.50
CA ARG A 60 23.06 -16.18 5.94
C ARG A 60 22.48 -17.13 6.98
N THR A 61 22.89 -17.00 8.24
CA THR A 61 22.38 -17.77 9.38
C THR A 61 20.97 -17.39 9.81
N ASP A 62 20.41 -16.31 9.25
CA ASP A 62 19.09 -15.80 9.61
C ASP A 62 18.02 -16.12 8.57
N ILE A 63 18.40 -16.77 7.46
CA ILE A 63 17.46 -17.19 6.42
C ILE A 63 16.35 -18.07 7.04
N GLY A 64 15.10 -17.74 6.71
CA GLY A 64 13.89 -18.37 7.23
C GLY A 64 13.39 -17.82 8.58
N LYS A 65 14.14 -16.93 9.24
CA LYS A 65 13.68 -16.26 10.48
C LYS A 65 12.88 -15.00 10.16
N SER A 66 12.10 -14.52 11.13
CA SER A 66 11.37 -13.26 11.05
C SER A 66 12.32 -12.06 10.86
N LYS A 67 12.04 -11.23 9.85
CA LYS A 67 12.81 -10.00 9.60
C LYS A 67 12.73 -9.04 10.78
N ALA A 68 11.53 -8.79 11.33
CA ALA A 68 11.32 -7.90 12.47
C ALA A 68 12.18 -8.31 13.68
N GLN A 69 12.12 -9.58 14.07
CA GLN A 69 12.84 -10.10 15.23
C GLN A 69 14.36 -10.02 15.05
N CYS A 70 14.88 -10.43 13.89
CA CYS A 70 16.29 -10.36 13.59
C CYS A 70 16.81 -8.92 13.52
N ALA A 71 16.03 -7.99 12.94
CA ALA A 71 16.40 -6.58 12.84
C ALA A 71 16.50 -5.95 14.24
N ALA A 72 15.49 -6.17 15.09
CA ALA A 72 15.49 -5.68 16.46
C ALA A 72 16.67 -6.26 17.27
N ALA A 73 16.89 -7.57 17.20
CA ALA A 73 18.01 -8.21 17.89
C ALA A 73 19.37 -7.65 17.46
N PHE A 74 19.56 -7.40 16.15
CA PHE A 74 20.78 -6.82 15.63
C PHE A 74 21.00 -5.40 16.16
N ILE A 75 20.00 -4.52 16.10
CA ILE A 75 20.12 -3.14 16.54
C ILE A 75 20.34 -3.06 18.06
N ASN A 76 19.56 -3.80 18.85
CA ASN A 76 19.70 -3.86 20.30
C ASN A 76 21.08 -4.35 20.74
N GLY A 77 21.68 -5.30 19.99
CA GLY A 77 23.05 -5.76 20.24
C GLY A 77 24.14 -4.81 19.74
N ARG A 78 23.85 -3.98 18.75
CA ARG A 78 24.82 -3.08 18.10
C ARG A 78 24.88 -1.69 18.71
N ILE A 79 23.75 -1.14 19.15
CA ILE A 79 23.59 0.26 19.58
C ILE A 79 23.19 0.27 21.06
N PRO A 80 24.15 0.45 22.00
CA PRO A 80 23.85 0.46 23.43
C PRO A 80 22.79 1.50 23.80
N GLY A 81 21.83 1.09 24.62
CA GLY A 81 20.73 1.94 25.10
C GLY A 81 19.56 2.10 24.12
N CYS A 82 19.63 1.55 22.91
CA CYS A 82 18.47 1.45 22.02
C CYS A 82 17.62 0.23 22.39
N VAL A 83 16.29 0.38 22.34
CA VAL A 83 15.29 -0.65 22.58
C VAL A 83 14.37 -0.69 21.37
N VAL A 84 14.64 -1.65 20.50
CA VAL A 84 13.79 -1.99 19.37
C VAL A 84 12.87 -3.14 19.75
N THR A 85 11.56 -2.90 19.69
CA THR A 85 10.50 -3.88 19.96
C THR A 85 9.96 -4.46 18.63
N PRO A 86 10.16 -5.76 18.35
CA PRO A 86 9.73 -6.37 17.10
C PRO A 86 8.28 -6.89 17.15
N HIS A 87 7.59 -6.74 16.03
CA HIS A 87 6.26 -7.30 15.80
C HIS A 87 6.28 -8.11 14.49
N PHE A 88 6.16 -9.43 14.61
CA PHE A 88 6.11 -10.34 13.45
C PHE A 88 4.65 -10.56 13.02
N CYS A 89 4.07 -9.56 12.38
CA CYS A 89 2.67 -9.54 12.00
C CYS A 89 2.41 -8.51 10.89
N LYS A 90 1.18 -8.45 10.40
CA LYS A 90 0.76 -7.44 9.42
C LYS A 90 0.38 -6.16 10.14
N ILE A 91 0.51 -5.02 9.45
CA ILE A 91 0.03 -3.74 9.98
C ILE A 91 -1.48 -3.75 10.23
N GLN A 92 -2.21 -4.54 9.44
CA GLN A 92 -3.65 -4.71 9.56
C GLN A 92 -4.09 -5.48 10.81
N ASP A 93 -3.17 -6.15 11.51
CA ASP A 93 -3.48 -6.93 12.72
C ASP A 93 -3.64 -6.03 13.96
N PHE A 94 -3.29 -4.74 13.85
CA PHE A 94 -3.43 -3.75 14.91
C PHE A 94 -4.56 -2.76 14.64
N ASP A 95 -5.20 -2.29 15.71
CA ASP A 95 -6.22 -1.25 15.66
C ASP A 95 -5.64 0.14 16.01
N SER A 96 -6.51 1.14 16.05
CA SER A 96 -6.12 2.53 16.37
C SER A 96 -5.51 2.68 17.77
N SER A 97 -5.86 1.83 18.75
CA SER A 97 -5.33 1.93 20.11
C SER A 97 -3.82 1.68 20.13
N PHE A 98 -3.35 0.75 19.31
CA PHE A 98 -1.93 0.49 19.14
C PHE A 98 -1.23 1.67 18.47
N TYR A 99 -1.84 2.30 17.46
CA TYR A 99 -1.17 3.39 16.72
C TYR A 99 -1.14 4.72 17.49
N ARG A 100 -2.14 4.98 18.34
CA ARG A 100 -2.21 6.19 19.20
C ARG A 100 -1.04 6.32 20.18
N GLN A 101 -0.30 5.25 20.47
CA GLN A 101 0.82 5.30 21.41
C GLN A 101 2.08 5.97 20.83
N PHE A 102 2.14 6.20 19.51
CA PHE A 102 3.33 6.69 18.82
C PHE A 102 3.22 8.17 18.48
N HIS A 103 4.35 8.88 18.59
CA HIS A 103 4.43 10.30 18.26
C HIS A 103 4.71 10.53 16.78
N ILE A 104 5.50 9.64 16.16
CA ILE A 104 5.90 9.74 14.75
C ILE A 104 5.89 8.33 14.17
N ILE A 105 5.42 8.24 12.93
CA ILE A 105 5.34 7.01 12.17
C ILE A 105 6.18 7.14 10.90
N VAL A 106 7.01 6.13 10.61
CA VAL A 106 7.88 6.08 9.43
C VAL A 106 7.61 4.84 8.60
N CYS A 107 7.36 4.99 7.30
CA CYS A 107 6.97 3.95 6.38
C CYS A 107 8.06 3.65 5.34
N GLY A 108 8.41 2.37 5.21
CA GLY A 108 9.22 1.81 4.13
C GLY A 108 8.56 0.60 3.50
N LEU A 109 7.27 0.73 3.19
CA LEU A 109 6.43 -0.35 2.67
C LEU A 109 6.73 -0.62 1.20
N ASP A 110 6.40 -1.80 0.70
CA ASP A 110 6.65 -2.20 -0.70
C ASP A 110 5.36 -2.26 -1.53
N SER A 111 4.20 -2.06 -0.91
CA SER A 111 2.90 -2.04 -1.60
C SER A 111 2.14 -0.73 -1.41
N ILE A 112 1.43 -0.32 -2.46
CA ILE A 112 0.53 0.84 -2.43
C ILE A 112 -0.63 0.58 -1.45
N VAL A 113 -1.15 -0.65 -1.42
CA VAL A 113 -2.27 -1.03 -0.52
C VAL A 113 -1.89 -0.83 0.95
N ALA A 114 -0.69 -1.26 1.37
CA ALA A 114 -0.26 -1.06 2.74
C ALA A 114 -0.07 0.43 3.08
N ARG A 115 0.45 1.24 2.13
CA ARG A 115 0.56 2.70 2.30
C ARG A 115 -0.79 3.38 2.44
N ARG A 116 -1.77 3.02 1.61
CA ARG A 116 -3.16 3.53 1.70
C ARG A 116 -3.82 3.12 3.02
N TRP A 117 -3.56 1.89 3.47
CA TRP A 117 -4.15 1.40 4.71
C TRP A 117 -3.65 2.18 5.93
N ILE A 118 -2.34 2.39 6.07
CA ILE A 118 -1.80 3.18 7.19
C ILE A 118 -2.18 4.65 7.08
N ASN A 119 -2.26 5.19 5.87
CA ASN A 119 -2.78 6.54 5.62
C ASN A 119 -4.20 6.70 6.18
N GLY A 120 -5.10 5.77 5.83
CA GLY A 120 -6.46 5.76 6.36
C GLY A 120 -6.50 5.59 7.88
N MET A 121 -5.67 4.71 8.45
CA MET A 121 -5.60 4.49 9.90
C MET A 121 -5.23 5.79 10.63
N LEU A 122 -4.23 6.52 10.17
CA LEU A 122 -3.84 7.79 10.78
C LEU A 122 -4.90 8.87 10.64
N ILE A 123 -5.57 8.93 9.48
CA ILE A 123 -6.70 9.86 9.28
C ILE A 123 -7.88 9.49 10.20
N SER A 124 -8.11 8.20 10.45
CA SER A 124 -9.19 7.70 11.32
C SER A 124 -9.09 8.18 12.77
N MET A 125 -7.86 8.54 13.18
CA MET A 125 -7.56 8.94 14.55
C MET A 125 -7.65 10.45 14.75
N LEU A 126 -7.82 11.21 13.67
CA LEU A 126 -7.94 12.66 13.73
C LEU A 126 -9.21 13.05 14.49
N GLU A 127 -9.04 14.04 15.35
CA GLU A 127 -10.11 14.70 16.06
C GLU A 127 -10.29 16.09 15.44
N TYR A 128 -11.54 16.54 15.42
CA TYR A 128 -11.92 17.80 14.78
C TYR A 128 -12.55 18.71 15.80
N GLU A 129 -12.13 19.98 15.78
CA GLU A 129 -12.70 21.05 16.59
C GLU A 129 -14.08 21.44 16.04
N GLU A 130 -14.84 22.22 16.84
CA GLU A 130 -16.19 22.65 16.46
C GLU A 130 -16.24 23.46 15.14
N ASP A 131 -15.14 24.13 14.77
CA ASP A 131 -15.01 24.90 13.54
C ASP A 131 -14.60 24.05 12.31
N GLY A 132 -14.42 22.74 12.50
CA GLY A 132 -14.00 21.79 11.46
C GLY A 132 -12.49 21.78 11.19
N SER A 133 -11.70 22.54 11.94
CA SER A 133 -10.24 22.40 11.92
C SER A 133 -9.80 21.11 12.64
N VAL A 134 -8.60 20.63 12.32
CA VAL A 134 -8.05 19.41 12.92
C VAL A 134 -7.41 19.78 14.25
N ASP A 135 -7.72 19.02 15.31
CA ASP A 135 -6.98 19.10 16.57
C ASP A 135 -5.56 18.58 16.33
N GLU A 136 -4.59 19.48 16.36
CA GLU A 136 -3.17 19.18 16.12
C GLU A 136 -2.61 18.12 17.08
N THR A 137 -3.20 17.94 18.27
CA THR A 137 -2.75 16.92 19.23
C THR A 137 -3.12 15.50 18.82
N SER A 138 -4.13 15.36 17.96
CA SER A 138 -4.54 14.07 17.37
C SER A 138 -3.70 13.69 16.14
N VAL A 139 -2.90 14.62 15.60
CA VAL A 139 -2.09 14.41 14.40
C VAL A 139 -0.85 13.60 14.76
N ILE A 140 -0.72 12.44 14.13
CA ILE A 140 0.51 11.64 14.16
C ILE A 140 1.22 11.80 12.79
N PRO A 141 2.36 12.51 12.74
CA PRO A 141 3.14 12.66 11.51
C PRO A 141 3.53 11.32 10.89
N LEU A 142 3.34 11.23 9.58
CA LEU A 142 3.72 10.09 8.75
C LEU A 142 4.84 10.50 7.79
N ILE A 143 5.99 9.83 7.90
CA ILE A 143 7.08 9.95 6.94
C ILE A 143 7.03 8.69 6.07
N ASP A 144 6.91 8.81 4.75
CA ASP A 144 6.91 7.66 3.84
C ASP A 144 8.07 7.73 2.86
N GLY A 145 8.72 6.57 2.64
CA GLY A 145 9.77 6.41 1.66
C GLY A 145 9.45 5.28 0.69
N GLY A 146 9.81 5.47 -0.58
CA GLY A 146 9.68 4.48 -1.65
C GLY A 146 10.95 4.39 -2.48
N THR A 147 11.29 3.19 -2.95
CA THR A 147 12.47 2.96 -3.79
C THR A 147 12.18 1.96 -4.89
N GLU A 148 12.67 2.24 -6.10
CA GLU A 148 12.64 1.34 -7.25
C GLU A 148 13.90 1.56 -8.09
N GLY A 149 14.78 0.55 -8.14
CA GLY A 149 16.06 0.62 -8.83
C GLY A 149 16.92 1.79 -8.33
N PHE A 150 17.19 2.74 -9.23
CA PHE A 150 17.95 3.97 -8.97
C PHE A 150 17.07 5.19 -8.74
N LYS A 151 15.77 5.00 -8.52
CA LYS A 151 14.80 6.04 -8.23
C LYS A 151 14.21 5.84 -6.84
N GLY A 152 13.82 6.93 -6.21
CA GLY A 152 13.09 6.88 -4.96
C GLY A 152 12.38 8.18 -4.64
N ASN A 153 11.60 8.15 -3.57
CA ASN A 153 10.91 9.33 -3.06
C ASN A 153 10.87 9.27 -1.54
N ALA A 154 10.90 10.44 -0.91
CA ALA A 154 10.60 10.63 0.51
C ALA A 154 9.48 11.66 0.62
N ARG A 155 8.57 11.47 1.57
CA ARG A 155 7.47 12.38 1.81
C ARG A 155 7.17 12.56 3.30
N VAL A 156 6.71 13.74 3.67
CA VAL A 156 6.22 14.08 5.01
C VAL A 156 4.75 14.41 4.91
N ILE A 157 3.93 13.67 5.64
CA ILE A 157 2.48 13.79 5.67
C ILE A 157 2.06 14.13 7.09
N LEU A 158 1.33 15.22 7.22
CA LEU A 158 0.58 15.60 8.42
C LEU A 158 -0.89 15.34 8.13
N PRO A 159 -1.45 14.19 8.57
CA PRO A 159 -2.82 13.81 8.27
C PRO A 159 -3.81 14.94 8.57
N GLY A 160 -4.70 15.23 7.61
CA GLY A 160 -5.68 16.32 7.74
C GLY A 160 -5.14 17.72 7.43
N MET A 161 -3.83 17.94 7.40
CA MET A 161 -3.22 19.25 7.13
C MET A 161 -2.55 19.32 5.75
N THR A 162 -1.66 18.37 5.43
CA THR A 162 -0.96 18.31 4.13
C THR A 162 -1.58 17.28 3.19
N ALA A 163 -1.07 17.17 1.96
CA ALA A 163 -1.52 16.12 1.04
C ALA A 163 -1.18 14.74 1.61
N CYS A 164 -2.17 13.84 1.63
CA CYS A 164 -2.02 12.47 2.11
C CYS A 164 -1.58 11.51 0.99
N ILE A 165 -1.43 10.21 1.28
CA ILE A 165 -1.08 9.21 0.25
C ILE A 165 -2.10 9.22 -0.89
N ASP A 166 -3.40 9.20 -0.57
CA ASP A 166 -4.49 9.20 -1.56
C ASP A 166 -4.61 10.52 -2.33
N CYS A 167 -4.08 11.64 -1.82
CA CYS A 167 -4.00 12.88 -2.61
C CYS A 167 -3.04 12.78 -3.80
N THR A 168 -2.06 11.87 -3.73
CA THR A 168 -0.96 11.71 -4.69
C THR A 168 -0.92 10.30 -5.29
N LEU A 169 -2.06 9.60 -5.27
CA LEU A 169 -2.16 8.21 -5.73
C LEU A 169 -1.83 8.06 -7.23
N ASP A 170 -2.08 9.11 -8.01
CA ASP A 170 -1.79 9.25 -9.42
C ASP A 170 -0.28 9.35 -9.74
N LEU A 171 0.56 9.67 -8.74
CA LEU A 171 2.02 9.68 -8.90
C LEU A 171 2.62 8.28 -8.89
N PHE A 172 1.90 7.27 -8.40
CA PHE A 172 2.37 5.89 -8.51
C PHE A 172 2.29 5.42 -9.96
N PRO A 173 3.31 4.70 -10.46
CA PRO A 173 3.27 4.20 -11.83
C PRO A 173 2.08 3.26 -12.02
N PRO A 174 1.43 3.28 -13.19
CA PRO A 174 0.32 2.38 -13.48
C PRO A 174 0.82 0.94 -13.40
N GLN A 175 0.04 0.06 -12.76
CA GLN A 175 0.36 -1.36 -12.73
C GLN A 175 0.29 -1.92 -14.16
N VAL A 176 1.34 -2.63 -14.57
CA VAL A 176 1.39 -3.28 -15.87
C VAL A 176 0.41 -4.46 -15.85
N ASN A 177 -0.73 -4.29 -16.51
CA ASN A 177 -1.71 -5.35 -16.70
C ASN A 177 -1.80 -5.69 -18.19
N TYR A 178 -1.54 -6.94 -18.55
CA TYR A 178 -1.59 -7.38 -19.94
C TYR A 178 -3.01 -7.80 -20.31
N PRO A 179 -3.60 -7.29 -21.40
CA PRO A 179 -4.95 -7.68 -21.81
C PRO A 179 -5.05 -9.19 -22.08
N LEU A 180 -6.14 -9.83 -21.62
CA LEU A 180 -6.33 -11.28 -21.74
C LEU A 180 -6.29 -11.75 -23.21
N CYS A 181 -6.83 -10.96 -24.14
CA CYS A 181 -6.79 -11.28 -25.57
C CYS A 181 -5.35 -11.32 -26.13
N THR A 182 -4.46 -10.45 -25.63
CA THR A 182 -3.04 -10.44 -25.98
C THR A 182 -2.34 -11.64 -25.38
N ILE A 183 -2.57 -11.91 -24.09
CA ILE A 183 -1.98 -13.08 -23.41
C ILE A 183 -2.42 -14.38 -24.09
N ALA A 184 -3.71 -14.54 -24.38
CA ALA A 184 -4.28 -15.79 -24.89
C ALA A 184 -4.00 -16.04 -26.37
N ASN A 185 -4.17 -15.02 -27.23
CA ASN A 185 -4.24 -15.23 -28.68
C ASN A 185 -3.09 -14.57 -29.45
N THR A 186 -2.53 -13.45 -28.97
CA THR A 186 -1.56 -12.65 -29.73
C THR A 186 -0.37 -12.20 -28.88
N PRO A 187 0.41 -13.14 -28.30
CA PRO A 187 1.60 -12.80 -27.53
C PRO A 187 2.64 -12.14 -28.45
N ARG A 188 3.43 -11.21 -27.88
CA ARG A 188 4.42 -10.39 -28.62
C ARG A 188 5.72 -10.25 -27.85
N LEU A 189 5.64 -10.25 -26.52
CA LEU A 189 6.76 -10.15 -25.61
C LEU A 189 6.93 -11.47 -24.85
N PRO A 190 8.16 -11.84 -24.41
CA PRO A 190 8.37 -13.05 -23.61
C PRO A 190 7.56 -13.04 -22.30
N GLU A 191 7.28 -11.87 -21.73
CA GLU A 191 6.41 -11.68 -20.56
C GLU A 191 4.98 -12.19 -20.83
N HIS A 192 4.45 -12.02 -22.05
CA HIS A 192 3.12 -12.51 -22.41
C HIS A 192 3.05 -14.05 -22.40
N CYS A 193 4.16 -14.71 -22.77
CA CYS A 193 4.26 -16.16 -22.73
C CYS A 193 4.26 -16.66 -21.28
N ILE A 194 5.01 -16.00 -20.41
CA ILE A 194 5.08 -16.33 -18.98
C ILE A 194 3.73 -16.10 -18.32
N GLU A 195 3.07 -14.97 -18.58
CA GLU A 195 1.78 -14.70 -17.95
C GLU A 195 0.70 -15.67 -18.40
N TYR A 196 0.68 -16.10 -19.66
CA TYR A 196 -0.25 -17.15 -20.07
C TYR A 196 -0.07 -18.44 -19.28
N VAL A 197 1.19 -18.84 -19.03
CA VAL A 197 1.45 -20.04 -18.25
C VAL A 197 0.91 -19.86 -16.84
N LYS A 198 1.16 -18.71 -16.23
CA LYS A 198 0.69 -18.36 -14.89
C LYS A 198 -0.84 -18.30 -14.77
N ILE A 199 -1.52 -17.57 -15.67
CA ILE A 199 -2.97 -17.29 -15.53
C ILE A 199 -3.89 -18.30 -16.22
N ILE A 200 -3.42 -19.01 -17.26
CA ILE A 200 -4.26 -19.91 -18.07
C ILE A 200 -3.77 -21.35 -17.97
N GLN A 201 -2.49 -21.61 -18.18
CA GLN A 201 -2.00 -22.99 -18.29
C GLN A 201 -1.86 -23.68 -16.93
N TRP A 202 -1.36 -22.99 -15.91
CA TRP A 202 -1.20 -23.54 -14.56
C TRP A 202 -2.54 -23.99 -13.96
N PRO A 203 -3.60 -23.15 -13.92
CA PRO A 203 -4.91 -23.60 -13.40
C PRO A 203 -5.53 -24.72 -14.23
N LYS A 204 -5.19 -24.83 -15.52
CA LYS A 204 -5.72 -25.85 -16.43
C LYS A 204 -5.04 -27.20 -16.26
N GLU A 205 -3.71 -27.23 -16.12
CA GLU A 205 -2.93 -28.47 -16.05
C GLU A 205 -2.70 -28.96 -14.62
N THR A 206 -2.79 -28.07 -13.62
CA THR A 206 -2.58 -28.40 -12.20
C THR A 206 -1.32 -29.26 -11.99
N PRO A 207 -0.14 -28.80 -12.47
CA PRO A 207 1.04 -29.66 -12.69
C PRO A 207 1.59 -30.33 -11.43
N PHE A 208 1.34 -29.76 -10.26
CA PHE A 208 1.77 -30.27 -8.96
C PHE A 208 0.59 -30.75 -8.07
N GLY A 209 -0.64 -30.70 -8.58
CA GLY A 209 -1.86 -31.07 -7.86
C GLY A 209 -2.96 -30.01 -7.96
N VAL A 210 -4.21 -30.42 -7.77
CA VAL A 210 -5.41 -29.57 -7.98
C VAL A 210 -5.45 -28.37 -7.03
N ASP A 211 -4.92 -28.52 -5.82
CA ASP A 211 -4.95 -27.49 -4.77
C ASP A 211 -3.59 -26.80 -4.55
N ILE A 212 -2.60 -27.04 -5.42
CA ILE A 212 -1.28 -26.40 -5.32
C ILE A 212 -1.26 -25.12 -6.15
N ALA A 213 -1.24 -23.99 -5.44
CA ALA A 213 -1.06 -22.68 -6.04
C ALA A 213 0.37 -22.51 -6.60
N LEU A 214 0.49 -21.71 -7.65
CA LEU A 214 1.80 -21.36 -8.21
C LEU A 214 2.59 -20.55 -7.19
N ASP A 215 3.73 -21.09 -6.80
CA ASP A 215 4.70 -20.44 -5.91
C ASP A 215 5.91 -19.97 -6.71
N GLY A 216 6.15 -18.65 -6.73
CA GLY A 216 7.31 -18.07 -7.40
C GLY A 216 8.64 -18.32 -6.66
N ASP A 217 8.59 -18.76 -5.41
CA ASP A 217 9.75 -19.12 -4.58
C ASP A 217 10.18 -20.57 -4.74
N ASP A 218 9.28 -21.45 -5.18
CA ASP A 218 9.59 -22.86 -5.41
C ASP A 218 10.37 -23.04 -6.74
N PRO A 219 11.64 -23.49 -6.70
CA PRO A 219 12.43 -23.70 -7.90
C PRO A 219 11.80 -24.68 -8.90
N GLN A 220 11.01 -25.66 -8.44
CA GLN A 220 10.33 -26.63 -9.30
C GLN A 220 9.21 -25.96 -10.08
N HIS A 221 8.42 -25.13 -9.39
CA HIS A 221 7.34 -24.35 -10.02
C HIS A 221 7.90 -23.38 -11.06
N VAL A 222 8.94 -22.62 -10.71
CA VAL A 222 9.59 -21.68 -11.64
C VAL A 222 10.18 -22.39 -12.86
N THR A 223 10.79 -23.56 -12.66
CA THR A 223 11.36 -24.36 -13.75
C THR A 223 10.26 -24.86 -14.70
N TRP A 224 9.16 -25.35 -14.14
CA TRP A 224 8.01 -25.77 -14.95
C TRP A 224 7.43 -24.62 -15.77
N VAL A 225 7.27 -23.44 -15.14
CA VAL A 225 6.78 -22.25 -15.85
C VAL A 225 7.76 -21.85 -16.97
N TYR A 226 9.07 -21.90 -16.70
CA TYR A 226 10.10 -21.61 -17.70
C TYR A 226 10.00 -22.53 -18.92
N GLU A 227 9.87 -23.84 -18.72
CA GLU A 227 9.74 -24.82 -19.80
C GLU A 227 8.48 -24.57 -20.63
N LYS A 228 7.32 -24.38 -20.00
CA LYS A 228 6.06 -24.11 -20.70
C LYS A 228 6.04 -22.76 -21.41
N ALA A 229 6.61 -21.73 -20.80
CA ALA A 229 6.70 -20.43 -21.41
C ALA A 229 7.66 -20.46 -22.61
N GLN A 230 8.72 -21.28 -22.57
CA GLN A 230 9.63 -21.51 -23.69
C GLN A 230 8.94 -22.24 -24.86
N GLU A 231 8.18 -23.31 -24.58
CA GLU A 231 7.37 -24.01 -25.59
C GLU A 231 6.45 -23.04 -26.34
N ARG A 232 5.77 -22.16 -25.59
CA ARG A 232 4.87 -21.15 -26.15
C ARG A 232 5.60 -20.03 -26.87
N ALA A 233 6.72 -19.55 -26.34
CA ALA A 233 7.53 -18.55 -27.02
C ALA A 233 8.00 -19.06 -28.40
N ASN A 234 8.42 -20.33 -28.47
CA ASN A 234 8.83 -20.96 -29.72
C ASN A 234 7.68 -21.04 -30.74
N SER A 235 6.44 -21.35 -30.32
CA SER A 235 5.30 -21.42 -31.25
C SER A 235 4.94 -20.07 -31.88
N PHE A 236 5.28 -18.97 -31.23
CA PHE A 236 5.05 -17.60 -31.71
C PHE A 236 6.32 -16.90 -32.22
N ASN A 237 7.46 -17.62 -32.31
CA ASN A 237 8.77 -17.07 -32.68
C ASN A 237 9.22 -15.88 -31.79
N ILE A 238 8.90 -15.92 -30.50
CA ILE A 238 9.30 -14.92 -29.52
C ILE A 238 10.63 -15.33 -28.89
N THR A 239 11.57 -14.39 -28.80
CA THR A 239 12.91 -14.61 -28.22
C THR A 239 13.08 -13.78 -26.94
N GLY A 240 14.16 -14.01 -26.19
CA GLY A 240 14.48 -13.25 -24.97
C GLY A 240 13.93 -13.85 -23.67
N LEU A 241 13.34 -15.05 -23.73
CA LEU A 241 12.92 -15.76 -22.52
C LEU A 241 14.15 -16.27 -21.75
N SER A 242 14.17 -16.02 -20.44
CA SER A 242 15.24 -16.48 -19.55
C SER A 242 14.66 -16.84 -18.19
N TYR A 243 15.33 -17.73 -17.46
CA TYR A 243 14.90 -18.11 -16.11
C TYR A 243 14.75 -16.88 -15.19
N ARG A 244 15.67 -15.92 -15.30
CA ARG A 244 15.62 -14.65 -14.56
C ARG A 244 14.38 -13.82 -14.90
N LEU A 245 13.98 -13.77 -16.18
CA LEU A 245 12.77 -13.07 -16.60
C LEU A 245 11.52 -13.76 -16.04
N VAL A 246 11.47 -15.09 -16.05
CA VAL A 246 10.37 -15.87 -15.44
C VAL A 246 10.22 -15.53 -13.97
N GLN A 247 11.31 -15.57 -13.20
CA GLN A 247 11.28 -15.16 -11.79
C GLN A 247 10.81 -13.71 -11.62
N GLY A 248 11.28 -12.81 -12.49
CA GLY A 248 10.87 -11.40 -12.53
C GLY A 248 9.36 -11.23 -12.67
N VAL A 249 8.76 -11.91 -13.64
CA VAL A 249 7.31 -11.83 -13.93
C VAL A 249 6.49 -12.56 -12.87
N LEU A 250 6.91 -13.74 -12.40
CA LEU A 250 6.17 -14.50 -11.40
C LEU A 250 6.08 -13.77 -10.06
N LYS A 251 7.19 -13.16 -9.63
CA LYS A 251 7.27 -12.46 -8.35
C LYS A 251 7.04 -10.95 -8.44
N ASN A 252 6.79 -10.41 -9.64
CA ASN A 252 6.76 -8.96 -9.88
C ASN A 252 7.99 -8.25 -9.29
N ILE A 253 9.20 -8.77 -9.55
CA ILE A 253 10.44 -8.32 -8.88
C ILE A 253 10.73 -6.85 -9.23
N ILE A 254 10.71 -6.00 -8.21
CA ILE A 254 11.20 -4.62 -8.29
C ILE A 254 12.73 -4.62 -8.07
N PRO A 255 13.54 -4.10 -9.01
CA PRO A 255 14.99 -3.97 -8.81
C PRO A 255 15.28 -3.15 -7.56
N ALA A 256 16.23 -3.59 -6.73
CA ALA A 256 16.55 -2.90 -5.49
C ALA A 256 18.05 -2.99 -5.14
N VAL A 257 18.63 -1.86 -4.79
CA VAL A 257 20.05 -1.71 -4.42
C VAL A 257 20.19 -0.97 -3.08
N ALA A 258 21.27 -1.23 -2.35
CA ALA A 258 21.51 -0.62 -1.05
C ALA A 258 21.63 0.91 -1.11
N SER A 259 22.26 1.46 -2.15
CA SER A 259 22.49 2.90 -2.31
C SER A 259 21.21 3.72 -2.29
N THR A 260 20.22 3.37 -3.12
CA THR A 260 18.93 4.07 -3.19
C THR A 260 18.16 3.96 -1.87
N ASN A 261 18.19 2.78 -1.22
CA ASN A 261 17.59 2.60 0.11
C ASN A 261 18.25 3.50 1.15
N ALA A 262 19.58 3.60 1.16
CA ALA A 262 20.31 4.47 2.08
C ALA A 262 19.97 5.95 1.86
N VAL A 263 19.88 6.41 0.61
CA VAL A 263 19.53 7.81 0.31
C VAL A 263 18.13 8.16 0.81
N ILE A 264 17.13 7.34 0.49
CA ILE A 264 15.75 7.62 0.90
C ILE A 264 15.57 7.46 2.41
N ALA A 265 16.19 6.45 3.03
CA ALA A 265 16.12 6.26 4.47
C ALA A 265 16.75 7.43 5.22
N ALA A 266 17.89 7.93 4.74
CA ALA A 266 18.54 9.10 5.32
C ALA A 266 17.64 10.35 5.24
N ALA A 267 16.98 10.57 4.10
CA ALA A 267 16.02 11.66 3.95
C ALA A 267 14.86 11.50 4.96
N CYS A 268 14.23 10.33 5.02
CA CYS A 268 13.14 10.05 5.94
C CYS A 268 13.56 10.21 7.42
N ALA A 269 14.68 9.60 7.84
CA ALA A 269 15.16 9.68 9.22
C ALA A 269 15.53 11.11 9.63
N THR A 270 16.06 11.90 8.70
CA THR A 270 16.31 13.32 8.93
C THR A 270 15.00 14.05 9.24
N GLU A 271 13.94 13.82 8.45
CA GLU A 271 12.64 14.46 8.70
C GLU A 271 12.01 14.04 10.04
N VAL A 272 12.18 12.78 10.44
CA VAL A 272 11.77 12.31 11.76
C VAL A 272 12.50 13.07 12.87
N PHE A 273 13.82 13.24 12.74
CA PHE A 273 14.61 14.00 13.69
C PHE A 273 14.18 15.47 13.75
N LYS A 274 13.90 16.11 12.61
CA LYS A 274 13.43 17.50 12.55
C LYS A 274 12.09 17.66 13.26
N ILE A 275 11.11 16.79 12.96
CA ILE A 275 9.79 16.82 13.57
C ILE A 275 9.89 16.60 15.08
N ALA A 276 10.67 15.61 15.51
CA ALA A 276 10.86 15.27 16.92
C ALA A 276 11.56 16.37 17.74
N SER A 277 12.49 17.11 17.11
CA SER A 277 13.33 18.12 17.79
C SER A 277 12.83 19.54 17.63
N SER A 278 11.99 19.78 16.61
CA SER A 278 11.72 21.10 16.06
C SER A 278 13.00 21.89 15.74
N CYS A 279 14.12 21.23 15.40
CA CYS A 279 15.40 21.91 15.17
C CYS A 279 15.43 22.73 13.88
N CYS A 280 14.60 22.37 12.90
CA CYS A 280 14.37 23.11 11.67
C CYS A 280 13.05 22.70 11.03
N GLU A 281 12.62 23.45 10.01
CA GLU A 281 11.39 23.14 9.28
C GLU A 281 11.49 21.78 8.56
N PRO A 282 10.44 20.95 8.66
CA PRO A 282 10.38 19.70 7.93
C PRO A 282 10.25 19.95 6.42
N LEU A 283 10.58 18.93 5.64
CA LEU A 283 10.34 18.85 4.21
C LEU A 283 8.90 19.21 3.90
N ASN A 284 8.71 20.18 3.01
CA ASN A 284 7.38 20.56 2.57
C ASN A 284 6.82 19.52 1.58
N ASN A 285 6.26 18.45 2.16
CA ASN A 285 5.58 17.34 1.52
C ASN A 285 6.45 16.33 0.74
N TYR A 286 7.06 16.68 -0.40
CA TYR A 286 7.56 15.65 -1.34
C TYR A 286 8.97 15.88 -1.87
N MET A 287 9.78 14.82 -1.88
CA MET A 287 11.11 14.76 -2.51
C MET A 287 11.20 13.56 -3.45
N VAL A 288 11.72 13.76 -4.66
CA VAL A 288 12.08 12.71 -5.62
C VAL A 288 13.60 12.62 -5.72
N PHE A 289 14.12 11.41 -5.91
CA PHE A 289 15.52 11.09 -6.16
C PHE A 289 15.66 10.23 -7.43
N ASN A 290 16.69 10.50 -8.21
CA ASN A 290 17.07 9.71 -9.39
C ASN A 290 18.60 9.73 -9.58
N ASP A 291 19.20 8.55 -9.74
CA ASP A 291 20.64 8.33 -9.93
C ASP A 291 20.96 7.54 -11.21
N VAL A 292 20.10 7.63 -12.23
CA VAL A 292 20.34 6.98 -13.54
C VAL A 292 21.31 7.80 -14.40
N ASP A 293 21.22 9.12 -14.36
CA ASP A 293 22.07 10.04 -15.13
C ASP A 293 22.47 11.22 -14.24
N GLY A 294 23.65 11.08 -13.61
CA GLY A 294 24.05 11.92 -12.48
C GLY A 294 23.11 11.76 -11.28
N ILE A 295 23.29 12.62 -10.27
CA ILE A 295 22.44 12.64 -9.08
C ILE A 295 21.46 13.80 -9.20
N TYR A 296 20.18 13.49 -9.21
CA TYR A 296 19.10 14.47 -9.29
C TYR A 296 18.12 14.32 -8.12
N THR A 297 17.79 15.44 -7.50
CA THR A 297 16.70 15.54 -6.53
C THR A 297 15.77 16.69 -6.88
N TYR A 298 14.47 16.48 -6.70
CA TYR A 298 13.47 17.53 -6.86
C TYR A 298 12.55 17.56 -5.65
N THR A 299 12.32 18.74 -5.09
CA THR A 299 11.46 18.95 -3.92
C THR A 299 10.35 19.89 -4.29
N TYR A 300 9.12 19.54 -3.92
CA TYR A 300 7.95 20.38 -4.13
C TYR A 300 6.86 20.06 -3.10
N GLU A 301 6.02 21.05 -2.85
CA GLU A 301 4.81 20.88 -2.04
C GLU A 301 3.71 20.27 -2.91
N ALA A 302 3.34 19.01 -2.64
CA ALA A 302 2.17 18.44 -3.28
C ALA A 302 0.89 19.02 -2.67
N GLU A 303 -0.07 19.38 -3.51
CA GLU A 303 -1.31 20.04 -3.10
C GLU A 303 -2.25 19.05 -2.42
N LYS A 304 -2.83 19.45 -1.27
CA LYS A 304 -3.89 18.69 -0.62
C LYS A 304 -5.18 18.83 -1.43
N ARG A 305 -5.61 17.73 -2.04
CA ARG A 305 -6.90 17.66 -2.74
C ARG A 305 -8.07 17.91 -1.78
N SER A 306 -8.88 18.92 -2.06
CA SER A 306 -10.10 19.25 -1.28
C SER A 306 -11.17 18.16 -1.36
N ASP A 307 -11.08 17.33 -2.39
CA ASP A 307 -12.04 16.29 -2.75
C ASP A 307 -11.49 14.86 -2.53
N CYS A 308 -10.41 14.73 -1.74
CA CYS A 308 -9.72 13.47 -1.48
C CYS A 308 -10.60 12.46 -0.76
N LEU A 309 -10.68 11.23 -1.27
CA LEU A 309 -11.46 10.14 -0.67
C LEU A 309 -11.04 9.75 0.75
N ALA A 310 -9.79 9.99 1.13
CA ALA A 310 -9.26 9.60 2.43
C ALA A 310 -9.34 10.74 3.44
N CYS A 311 -8.76 11.90 3.11
CA CYS A 311 -8.60 13.00 4.07
C CYS A 311 -9.59 14.16 3.89
N SER A 312 -10.54 14.06 2.95
CA SER A 312 -11.68 14.97 2.91
C SER A 312 -12.85 14.37 3.70
N GLN A 313 -13.56 15.22 4.44
CA GLN A 313 -14.77 14.85 5.18
C GLN A 313 -16.03 14.91 4.28
N ILE A 314 -15.86 14.98 2.96
CA ILE A 314 -16.94 15.25 2.01
C ILE A 314 -17.29 13.95 1.26
N PRO A 315 -18.55 13.49 1.29
CA PRO A 315 -18.98 12.34 0.52
C PRO A 315 -18.71 12.52 -0.99
N ARG A 316 -18.15 11.50 -1.65
CA ARG A 316 -17.78 11.57 -3.06
C ARG A 316 -18.99 11.33 -3.97
N PRO A 317 -19.34 12.25 -4.88
CA PRO A 317 -20.42 11.99 -5.83
C PRO A 317 -20.01 10.91 -6.83
N VAL A 318 -20.89 9.93 -7.06
CA VAL A 318 -20.77 8.92 -8.11
C VAL A 318 -21.93 9.12 -9.07
N GLU A 319 -21.61 9.53 -10.30
CA GLU A 319 -22.59 9.79 -11.35
C GLU A 319 -23.10 8.45 -11.91
N ILE A 320 -24.42 8.28 -11.90
CA ILE A 320 -25.12 7.10 -12.39
C ILE A 320 -25.98 7.53 -13.57
N ALA A 321 -25.61 7.08 -14.78
CA ALA A 321 -26.32 7.45 -16.01
C ALA A 321 -27.66 6.73 -16.15
N ASP A 322 -27.72 5.43 -15.84
CA ASP A 322 -28.95 4.63 -15.89
C ASP A 322 -29.10 3.79 -14.61
N PRO A 323 -29.89 4.26 -13.62
CA PRO A 323 -30.07 3.53 -12.36
C PRO A 323 -30.93 2.26 -12.50
N ASN A 324 -31.64 2.07 -13.61
CA ASN A 324 -32.38 0.84 -13.90
C ASN A 324 -31.51 -0.20 -14.61
N GLY A 325 -30.56 0.25 -15.43
CA GLY A 325 -29.64 -0.62 -16.17
C GLY A 325 -28.39 -0.99 -15.38
N MET A 326 -27.87 -0.09 -14.55
CA MET A 326 -26.66 -0.32 -13.77
C MET A 326 -26.94 -1.24 -12.58
N THR A 327 -26.22 -2.37 -12.53
CA THR A 327 -26.33 -3.33 -11.42
C THR A 327 -25.40 -2.98 -10.27
N LEU A 328 -25.62 -3.58 -9.10
CA LEU A 328 -24.68 -3.47 -7.98
C LEU A 328 -23.29 -4.01 -8.34
N GLN A 329 -23.22 -5.06 -9.18
CA GLN A 329 -21.95 -5.57 -9.71
C GLN A 329 -21.22 -4.51 -10.54
N ASP A 330 -21.93 -3.77 -11.39
CA ASP A 330 -21.35 -2.70 -12.21
C ASP A 330 -20.82 -1.55 -11.33
N LEU A 331 -21.53 -1.21 -10.25
CA LEU A 331 -21.07 -0.21 -9.29
C LEU A 331 -19.80 -0.66 -8.57
N ILE A 332 -19.74 -1.91 -8.12
CA ILE A 332 -18.53 -2.48 -7.52
C ILE A 332 -17.37 -2.46 -8.53
N GLN A 333 -17.62 -2.87 -9.78
CA GLN A 333 -16.62 -2.86 -10.83
C GLN A 333 -16.12 -1.43 -11.12
N HIS A 334 -17.03 -0.45 -11.13
CA HIS A 334 -16.67 0.96 -11.26
C HIS A 334 -15.74 1.42 -10.13
N LEU A 335 -16.01 1.08 -8.87
CA LEU A 335 -15.15 1.44 -7.74
C LEU A 335 -13.77 0.76 -7.78
N CYS A 336 -13.68 -0.43 -8.38
CA CYS A 336 -12.42 -1.12 -8.58
C CYS A 336 -11.59 -0.52 -9.73
N ASP A 337 -12.24 -0.24 -10.87
CA ASP A 337 -11.55 0.17 -12.11
C ASP A 337 -11.26 1.67 -12.18
N ASN A 338 -12.06 2.49 -11.49
CA ASN A 338 -11.92 3.93 -11.53
C ASN A 338 -10.57 4.34 -10.87
N PRO A 339 -9.69 5.07 -11.60
CA PRO A 339 -8.38 5.49 -11.11
C PRO A 339 -8.42 6.32 -9.83
N GLU A 340 -9.56 6.94 -9.52
CA GLU A 340 -9.74 7.70 -8.28
C GLU A 340 -9.89 6.81 -7.05
N PHE A 341 -10.61 5.70 -7.17
CA PHE A 341 -10.94 4.82 -6.04
C PHE A 341 -9.93 3.68 -5.88
N GLN A 342 -9.62 2.97 -6.99
CA GLN A 342 -8.71 1.82 -7.06
C GLN A 342 -8.92 0.81 -5.92
N MET A 343 -10.17 0.50 -5.58
CA MET A 343 -10.52 -0.44 -4.52
C MET A 343 -10.21 -1.88 -4.96
N LYS A 344 -10.04 -2.79 -3.99
CA LYS A 344 -9.68 -4.19 -4.29
C LYS A 344 -10.84 -5.15 -4.13
N SER A 345 -11.62 -5.00 -3.07
CA SER A 345 -12.78 -5.83 -2.77
C SER A 345 -13.76 -5.03 -1.89
N PRO A 346 -14.49 -4.06 -2.49
CA PRO A 346 -15.33 -3.16 -1.72
C PRO A 346 -16.60 -3.88 -1.21
N GLY A 347 -16.86 -3.72 0.08
CA GLY A 347 -18.14 -4.03 0.71
C GLY A 347 -19.01 -2.78 0.80
N LEU A 348 -20.27 -2.89 0.38
CA LEU A 348 -21.20 -1.77 0.29
C LEU A 348 -22.35 -1.95 1.29
N THR A 349 -22.63 -0.91 2.06
CA THR A 349 -23.74 -0.82 3.00
C THR A 349 -24.48 0.50 2.81
N ALA A 350 -25.80 0.50 3.01
CA ALA A 350 -26.61 1.70 2.87
C ALA A 350 -27.74 1.72 3.89
N VAL A 351 -28.21 2.92 4.25
CA VAL A 351 -29.42 3.08 5.06
C VAL A 351 -30.62 2.98 4.13
N LEU A 352 -31.42 1.92 4.29
CA LEU A 352 -32.67 1.71 3.55
C LEU A 352 -33.82 1.64 4.53
N GLU A 353 -34.85 2.47 4.32
CA GLU A 353 -36.05 2.54 5.19
C GLU A 353 -35.71 2.72 6.68
N GLY A 354 -34.66 3.49 6.98
CA GLY A 354 -34.21 3.75 8.36
C GLY A 354 -33.40 2.61 9.01
N LYS A 355 -33.02 1.57 8.26
CA LYS A 355 -32.17 0.47 8.74
C LYS A 355 -30.90 0.36 7.91
N ASN A 356 -29.78 0.10 8.57
CA ASN A 356 -28.54 -0.26 7.89
C ASN A 356 -28.71 -1.63 7.23
N LYS A 357 -28.55 -1.68 5.91
CA LYS A 357 -28.63 -2.91 5.11
C LYS A 357 -27.31 -3.10 4.37
N THR A 358 -26.75 -4.30 4.48
CA THR A 358 -25.61 -4.71 3.67
C THR A 358 -26.07 -5.01 2.25
N LEU A 359 -25.55 -4.26 1.28
CA LEU A 359 -25.83 -4.46 -0.13
C LEU A 359 -24.99 -5.63 -0.65
N TYR A 360 -23.68 -5.61 -0.37
CA TYR A 360 -22.76 -6.70 -0.69
C TYR A 360 -21.53 -6.68 0.23
N MET A 361 -21.02 -7.84 0.61
CA MET A 361 -19.78 -7.96 1.38
C MET A 361 -19.08 -9.30 1.11
N GLY A 362 -17.98 -9.26 0.37
CA GLY A 362 -17.21 -10.46 -0.01
C GLY A 362 -16.23 -10.97 1.06
N THR A 363 -15.96 -10.21 2.12
CA THR A 363 -14.95 -10.57 3.13
C THR A 363 -15.41 -11.66 4.11
N VAL A 364 -16.72 -11.78 4.34
CA VAL A 364 -17.31 -12.75 5.27
C VAL A 364 -18.21 -13.70 4.50
N LYS A 365 -17.80 -14.97 4.35
CA LYS A 365 -18.50 -15.98 3.51
C LYS A 365 -20.00 -16.06 3.75
N SER A 366 -20.45 -16.05 5.01
CA SER A 366 -21.88 -16.13 5.34
C SER A 366 -22.66 -14.90 4.87
N ILE A 367 -22.06 -13.72 4.91
CA ILE A 367 -22.68 -12.47 4.44
C ILE A 367 -22.60 -12.41 2.91
N GLU A 368 -21.48 -12.85 2.33
CA GLU A 368 -21.32 -12.96 0.88
C GLU A 368 -22.43 -13.83 0.30
N GLU A 369 -22.63 -15.05 0.80
CA GLU A 369 -23.67 -15.96 0.34
C GLU A 369 -25.08 -15.33 0.45
N ALA A 370 -25.36 -14.62 1.54
CA ALA A 370 -26.64 -13.95 1.77
C ALA A 370 -26.87 -12.72 0.86
N THR A 371 -25.80 -12.04 0.44
CA THR A 371 -25.87 -10.79 -0.34
C THR A 371 -25.52 -10.96 -1.82
N LYS A 372 -25.01 -12.12 -2.22
CA LYS A 372 -24.60 -12.41 -3.61
C LYS A 372 -25.73 -12.23 -4.62
N GLY A 373 -26.98 -12.53 -4.22
CA GLY A 373 -28.16 -12.30 -5.06
C GLY A 373 -28.42 -10.84 -5.39
N ASN A 374 -27.92 -9.90 -4.59
CA ASN A 374 -28.08 -8.46 -4.84
C ASN A 374 -27.18 -7.96 -5.99
N LEU A 375 -26.12 -8.69 -6.34
CA LEU A 375 -25.15 -8.25 -7.36
C LEU A 375 -25.78 -8.06 -8.73
N THR A 376 -26.79 -8.88 -9.06
CA THR A 376 -27.51 -8.82 -10.34
C THR A 376 -28.67 -7.83 -10.35
N LEU A 377 -29.04 -7.29 -9.19
CA LEU A 377 -30.13 -6.32 -9.09
C LEU A 377 -29.63 -4.94 -9.50
N SER A 378 -30.50 -4.19 -10.19
CA SER A 378 -30.27 -2.78 -10.48
C SER A 378 -30.27 -1.93 -9.22
N LEU A 379 -29.65 -0.75 -9.28
CA LEU A 379 -29.62 0.17 -8.14
C LEU A 379 -31.05 0.55 -7.68
N ASN A 380 -31.98 0.75 -8.63
CA ASN A 380 -33.39 1.02 -8.30
C ASN A 380 -34.11 -0.20 -7.67
N GLU A 381 -33.87 -1.43 -8.14
CA GLU A 381 -34.44 -2.64 -7.53
C GLU A 381 -33.95 -2.88 -6.10
N LEU A 382 -32.73 -2.41 -5.79
CA LEU A 382 -32.18 -2.41 -4.43
C LEU A 382 -32.78 -1.31 -3.53
N GLY A 383 -33.62 -0.45 -4.09
CA GLY A 383 -34.26 0.66 -3.39
C GLY A 383 -33.33 1.86 -3.19
N LEU A 384 -32.23 1.95 -3.94
CA LEU A 384 -31.33 3.09 -3.90
C LEU A 384 -31.93 4.30 -4.63
N LYS A 385 -31.72 5.49 -4.09
CA LYS A 385 -32.28 6.73 -4.60
C LYS A 385 -31.20 7.75 -4.96
N ASP A 386 -31.58 8.72 -5.78
CA ASP A 386 -30.74 9.88 -6.04
C ASP A 386 -30.40 10.62 -4.73
N GLY A 387 -29.15 11.04 -4.62
CA GLY A 387 -28.60 11.70 -3.43
C GLY A 387 -28.34 10.78 -2.24
N GLN A 388 -28.60 9.46 -2.35
CA GLN A 388 -28.40 8.53 -1.26
C GLN A 388 -26.90 8.27 -1.01
N GLU A 389 -26.54 8.22 0.27
CA GLU A 389 -25.19 7.89 0.71
C GLU A 389 -25.02 6.37 0.87
N ILE A 390 -23.89 5.88 0.36
CA ILE A 390 -23.45 4.49 0.52
C ILE A 390 -22.12 4.51 1.27
N MET A 391 -22.06 3.69 2.31
CA MET A 391 -20.88 3.40 3.11
C MET A 391 -20.12 2.26 2.44
N VAL A 392 -18.89 2.55 2.01
CA VAL A 392 -17.99 1.61 1.32
C VAL A 392 -16.81 1.29 2.23
N ALA A 393 -16.63 0.01 2.55
CA ALA A 393 -15.45 -0.48 3.27
C ALA A 393 -14.61 -1.34 2.32
N ASP A 394 -13.29 -1.15 2.32
CA ASP A 394 -12.39 -1.87 1.42
C ASP A 394 -11.07 -2.20 2.11
N ILE A 395 -10.39 -3.26 1.69
CA ILE A 395 -9.09 -3.63 2.27
C ILE A 395 -7.98 -2.58 2.06
N THR A 396 -8.17 -1.62 1.15
CA THR A 396 -7.22 -0.53 0.90
C THR A 396 -7.21 0.54 1.99
N THR A 397 -8.26 0.64 2.82
CA THR A 397 -8.35 1.63 3.89
C THR A 397 -9.16 1.10 5.07
N PRO A 398 -8.74 1.34 6.33
CA PRO A 398 -9.56 1.00 7.49
C PRO A 398 -10.79 1.90 7.63
N ASN A 399 -10.82 3.05 6.93
CA ASN A 399 -11.94 3.98 6.99
C ASN A 399 -13.08 3.55 6.07
N THR A 400 -14.30 3.79 6.53
CA THR A 400 -15.48 3.70 5.67
C THR A 400 -15.54 4.97 4.80
N ILE A 401 -15.48 4.80 3.49
CA ILE A 401 -15.62 5.89 2.52
C ILE A 401 -17.11 6.11 2.26
N LEU A 402 -17.56 7.36 2.32
CA LEU A 402 -18.91 7.75 1.94
C LEU A 402 -18.94 8.15 0.47
N ILE A 403 -19.74 7.45 -0.32
CA ILE A 403 -20.09 7.86 -1.68
C ILE A 403 -21.54 8.33 -1.71
N LYS A 404 -21.82 9.35 -2.53
CA LYS A 404 -23.15 9.89 -2.74
C LYS A 404 -23.59 9.58 -4.16
N LEU A 405 -24.65 8.80 -4.32
CA LEU A 405 -25.20 8.52 -5.63
C LEU A 405 -25.80 9.79 -6.24
N LYS A 406 -25.49 10.04 -7.51
CA LYS A 406 -26.10 11.12 -8.27
C LYS A 406 -26.64 10.57 -9.57
N PHE A 407 -27.96 10.48 -9.66
CA PHE A 407 -28.64 9.96 -10.84
C PHE A 407 -28.74 11.08 -11.86
N GLN A 408 -28.33 10.81 -13.10
CA GLN A 408 -28.52 11.80 -14.15
C GLN A 408 -30.03 11.98 -14.41
N PRO A 409 -30.51 13.22 -14.57
CA PRO A 409 -31.90 13.46 -14.95
C PRO A 409 -32.13 12.83 -16.32
N ASN A 410 -33.17 11.99 -16.43
CA ASN A 410 -33.59 11.44 -17.72
C ASN A 410 -33.90 12.62 -18.67
N GLU A 411 -33.16 12.75 -19.78
CA GLU A 411 -33.43 13.73 -20.85
C GLU A 411 -34.76 13.50 -21.60
N ILE A 412 -35.71 12.72 -21.04
CA ILE A 412 -36.96 12.31 -21.70
C ILE A 412 -38.18 13.14 -21.21
N GLU A 413 -38.06 14.00 -20.19
CA GLU A 413 -39.16 14.87 -19.73
C GLU A 413 -39.10 16.33 -20.22
N MET A 414 -38.52 16.57 -21.41
CA MET A 414 -38.75 17.83 -22.14
C MET A 414 -39.06 17.56 -23.61
N ALA A 415 -40.29 17.10 -23.88
CA ALA A 415 -40.91 17.20 -25.20
C ALA A 415 -42.44 17.38 -25.06
#